data_AF-A0A6N2EHM9-F1
#
_entry.id   AF-A0A6N2EHM9-F1
#
_cell.length_a   1.000
_cell.length_b   1.000
_cell.length_c   1.000
_cell.angle_alpha   90.00
_cell.angle_beta   90.00
_cell.angle_gamma   90.00
#
_symmetry.space_group_name_H-M   'P 1'
#
loop_
_entity.id
_entity.type
_entity.pdbx_description
1 polymer ?
#
loop_
_entity_poly.entity_id
_entity_poly.type
_entity_poly.pdbx_seq_one_letter_code
_entity_poly.pdbx_strand_id
1 'polypeptide(L)'
;MPQARFSGCGRYRWWLRRRWHPGAPRLLFIGLNPSRADGERDDPTLRRLIGFARGWGYGELEVLNLFAAVSPSPAALRRLADPVGAETDAWIRRRLAASPAAPLWLGWGALGGWRQRDRAVLALLEGRRLLALGATRGGHPRHPLYLPASAALQPWPAGPWHDATRLGHPEGMSSHPRRYAVHLHMSGGQTETVMFASLQAFQQWYGEVLTASAPDTFVNVPIAELEGEYLVVRPSAVVGIRVEPRFNPLDDE
;
A
#
# COMPACT_ATOMS: atom_id res chain seq x y z
N MET A 1 -5.28 14.70 -8.77
CA MET A 1 -6.74 14.93 -8.73
C MET A 1 -7.49 13.60 -8.69
N PRO A 2 -8.54 13.48 -7.86
CA PRO A 2 -9.40 12.30 -7.83
C PRO A 2 -10.10 12.13 -9.18
N GLN A 3 -10.25 10.87 -9.64
CA GLN A 3 -10.96 10.55 -10.87
C GLN A 3 -11.92 9.39 -10.63
N ALA A 4 -13.06 9.42 -11.30
CA ALA A 4 -14.01 8.31 -11.31
C ALA A 4 -14.79 8.32 -12.62
N ARG A 5 -15.24 7.15 -13.07
CA ARG A 5 -16.13 7.03 -14.21
C ARG A 5 -17.44 6.38 -13.77
N PHE A 6 -18.53 7.07 -14.07
CA PHE A 6 -19.90 6.62 -13.83
C PHE A 6 -20.63 6.35 -15.15
N SER A 7 -21.73 5.62 -15.07
CA SER A 7 -22.73 5.57 -16.14
C SER A 7 -23.38 6.95 -16.34
N GLY A 8 -24.00 7.18 -17.49
CA GLY A 8 -24.74 8.44 -17.76
C GLY A 8 -25.87 8.71 -16.76
N CYS A 9 -26.45 7.66 -16.17
CA CYS A 9 -27.49 7.78 -15.13
C CYS A 9 -26.94 7.87 -13.70
N GLY A 10 -25.62 7.82 -13.49
CA GLY A 10 -24.97 7.90 -12.18
C GLY A 10 -25.19 6.68 -11.26
N ARG A 11 -26.02 5.71 -11.64
CA ARG A 11 -26.35 4.52 -10.82
C ARG A 11 -25.20 3.52 -10.73
N TYR A 12 -24.27 3.55 -11.68
CA TYR A 12 -23.14 2.64 -11.74
C TYR A 12 -21.83 3.41 -11.72
N ARG A 13 -20.83 2.90 -10.98
CA ARG A 13 -19.45 3.39 -11.00
C ARG A 13 -18.54 2.30 -11.53
N TRP A 14 -17.96 2.55 -12.71
CA TRP A 14 -17.10 1.61 -13.40
C TRP A 14 -15.72 1.50 -12.74
N TRP A 15 -15.15 2.63 -12.35
CA TRP A 15 -13.87 2.69 -11.64
C TRP A 15 -13.70 4.01 -10.89
N LEU A 16 -12.81 3.99 -9.90
CA LEU A 16 -12.35 5.18 -9.15
C LEU A 16 -10.83 5.11 -9.01
N ARG A 17 -10.16 6.26 -9.10
CA ARG A 17 -8.71 6.37 -9.02
C ARG A 17 -8.29 7.45 -8.02
N ARG A 18 -7.27 7.12 -7.23
CA ARG A 18 -6.61 8.02 -6.27
C ARG A 18 -5.10 7.92 -6.46
N ARG A 19 -4.46 9.07 -6.66
CA ARG A 19 -3.01 9.19 -6.87
C ARG A 19 -2.47 10.21 -5.87
N TRP A 20 -1.40 9.85 -5.18
CA TRP A 20 -0.74 10.69 -4.19
C TRP A 20 0.78 10.80 -4.39
N HIS A 21 1.41 9.83 -5.06
CA HIS A 21 2.84 9.91 -5.40
C HIS A 21 3.05 9.63 -6.89
N PRO A 22 3.18 10.68 -7.73
CA PRO A 22 3.57 10.52 -9.12
C PRO A 22 4.91 9.77 -9.26
N GLY A 23 4.95 8.72 -10.09
CA GLY A 23 6.17 7.94 -10.35
C GLY A 23 6.26 6.64 -9.55
N ALA A 24 5.54 6.53 -8.43
CA ALA A 24 5.46 5.26 -7.69
C ALA A 24 4.45 4.29 -8.32
N PRO A 25 4.59 2.97 -8.08
CA PRO A 25 3.76 1.95 -8.70
C PRO A 25 2.26 2.07 -8.38
N ARG A 26 1.44 1.59 -9.33
CA ARG A 26 -0.02 1.52 -9.21
C ARG A 26 -0.47 0.17 -8.67
N LEU A 27 -1.44 0.17 -7.77
CA LEU A 27 -2.18 -1.00 -7.31
C LEU A 27 -3.63 -0.96 -7.83
N LEU A 28 -4.12 -2.07 -8.36
CA LEU A 28 -5.56 -2.23 -8.65
C LEU A 28 -6.21 -3.00 -7.51
N PHE A 29 -7.37 -2.55 -7.05
CA PHE A 29 -8.21 -3.23 -6.07
C PHE A 29 -9.53 -3.65 -6.70
N ILE A 30 -9.97 -4.89 -6.44
CA ILE A 30 -11.30 -5.37 -6.84
C ILE A 30 -12.13 -5.64 -5.58
N GLY A 31 -13.09 -4.75 -5.33
CA GLY A 31 -14.04 -4.81 -4.23
C GLY A 31 -15.38 -5.43 -4.62
N LEU A 32 -16.32 -5.45 -3.68
CA LEU A 32 -17.66 -6.00 -3.92
C LEU A 32 -18.51 -5.05 -4.78
N ASN A 33 -18.77 -3.85 -4.25
CA ASN A 33 -19.58 -2.83 -4.90
C ASN A 33 -19.15 -1.43 -4.44
N PRO A 34 -19.35 -0.40 -5.28
CA PRO A 34 -19.08 0.97 -4.88
C PRO A 34 -20.09 1.42 -3.82
N SER A 35 -19.57 1.96 -2.73
CA SER A 35 -20.29 2.81 -1.78
C SER A 35 -20.46 4.22 -2.34
N ARG A 36 -21.26 5.04 -1.65
CA ARG A 36 -21.56 6.44 -1.99
C ARG A 36 -20.37 7.38 -1.73
N ALA A 37 -19.16 7.01 -2.12
CA ALA A 37 -18.09 7.96 -2.35
C ALA A 37 -18.42 8.69 -3.65
N ASP A 38 -19.00 9.89 -3.49
CA ASP A 38 -18.90 10.91 -4.51
C ASP A 38 -17.41 11.11 -4.84
N GLY A 39 -17.10 11.63 -6.03
CA GLY A 39 -15.71 11.78 -6.47
C GLY A 39 -14.85 12.63 -5.52
N GLU A 40 -15.45 13.34 -4.56
CA GLU A 40 -14.84 14.35 -3.71
C GLU A 40 -14.53 13.88 -2.28
N ARG A 41 -15.34 13.00 -1.68
CA ARG A 41 -15.14 12.51 -0.31
C ARG A 41 -14.83 11.02 -0.26
N ASP A 42 -13.69 10.71 0.34
CA ASP A 42 -13.26 9.32 0.54
C ASP A 42 -14.06 8.67 1.68
N ASP A 43 -14.85 7.65 1.35
CA ASP A 43 -15.57 6.85 2.34
C ASP A 43 -14.61 6.02 3.23
N PRO A 44 -15.07 5.46 4.36
CA PRO A 44 -14.21 4.69 5.28
C PRO A 44 -13.49 3.53 4.60
N THR A 45 -14.11 2.88 3.61
CA THR A 45 -13.48 1.80 2.86
C THR A 45 -12.34 2.35 2.02
N LEU A 46 -12.57 3.39 1.23
CA LEU A 46 -11.54 3.97 0.37
C LEU A 46 -10.36 4.51 1.19
N ARG A 47 -10.60 5.20 2.32
CA ARG A 47 -9.52 5.62 3.24
C ARG A 47 -8.71 4.43 3.76
N ARG A 48 -9.38 3.32 4.10
CA ARG A 48 -8.70 2.09 4.53
C ARG A 48 -7.82 1.52 3.41
N LEU A 49 -8.34 1.45 2.18
CA LEU A 49 -7.59 0.95 1.02
C LEU A 49 -6.36 1.82 0.71
N ILE A 50 -6.51 3.15 0.75
CA ILE A 50 -5.40 4.09 0.56
C ILE A 50 -4.34 3.91 1.65
N GLY A 51 -4.75 3.74 2.91
CA GLY A 51 -3.82 3.51 4.02
C GLY A 51 -2.97 2.26 3.82
N PHE A 52 -3.59 1.15 3.39
CA PHE A 52 -2.86 -0.07 3.03
C PHE A 52 -1.92 0.15 1.85
N ALA A 53 -2.42 0.71 0.74
CA ALA A 53 -1.62 0.95 -0.46
C ALA A 53 -0.40 1.85 -0.17
N ARG A 54 -0.56 2.88 0.66
CA ARG A 54 0.55 3.73 1.14
C ARG A 54 1.55 2.95 1.99
N GLY A 55 1.07 2.18 2.97
CA GLY A 55 1.92 1.36 3.83
C GLY A 55 2.75 0.31 3.06
N TRP A 56 2.29 -0.05 1.86
CA TRP A 56 2.95 -0.97 0.94
C TRP A 56 3.84 -0.28 -0.11
N GLY A 57 3.92 1.06 -0.09
CA GLY A 57 4.77 1.83 -1.01
C GLY A 57 4.16 2.10 -2.39
N TYR A 58 2.87 1.89 -2.59
CA TYR A 58 2.19 2.28 -3.83
C TYR A 58 1.91 3.79 -3.86
N GLY A 59 1.96 4.38 -5.06
CA GLY A 59 1.68 5.80 -5.29
C GLY A 59 0.27 6.09 -5.81
N GLU A 60 -0.42 5.05 -6.26
CA GLU A 60 -1.72 5.14 -6.91
C GLU A 60 -2.56 3.89 -6.62
N LEU A 61 -3.84 4.09 -6.33
CA LEU A 61 -4.84 3.05 -6.19
C LEU A 61 -5.97 3.25 -7.20
N GLU A 62 -6.28 2.20 -7.94
CA GLU A 62 -7.46 2.12 -8.80
C GLU A 62 -8.43 1.07 -8.29
N VAL A 63 -9.68 1.46 -8.07
CA VAL A 63 -10.73 0.62 -7.50
C VAL A 63 -11.72 0.22 -8.59
N LEU A 64 -11.80 -1.08 -8.82
CA LEU A 64 -12.82 -1.78 -9.59
C LEU A 64 -13.73 -2.55 -8.63
N ASN A 65 -14.87 -3.02 -9.11
CA ASN A 65 -15.80 -3.80 -8.30
C ASN A 65 -16.41 -4.95 -9.10
N LEU A 66 -16.80 -6.01 -8.39
CA LEU A 66 -17.60 -7.09 -8.96
C LEU A 66 -18.93 -6.55 -9.51
N PHE A 67 -19.60 -5.71 -8.74
CA PHE A 67 -20.88 -5.09 -9.07
C PHE A 67 -20.68 -3.59 -9.18
N ALA A 68 -21.07 -2.95 -10.29
CA ALA A 68 -20.86 -1.52 -10.45
C ALA A 68 -21.96 -0.67 -9.83
N ALA A 69 -23.11 -1.25 -9.45
CA ALA A 69 -24.20 -0.48 -8.87
C ALA A 69 -23.78 0.18 -7.55
N VAL A 70 -23.99 1.50 -7.46
CA VAL A 70 -23.67 2.29 -6.27
C VAL A 70 -24.69 1.99 -5.18
N SER A 71 -24.22 1.39 -4.09
CA SER A 71 -25.08 0.95 -2.98
C SER A 71 -24.34 1.02 -1.64
N PRO A 72 -24.97 1.53 -0.56
CA PRO A 72 -24.33 1.67 0.74
C PRO A 72 -24.16 0.33 1.47
N SER A 73 -24.88 -0.72 1.07
CA SER A 73 -24.78 -2.03 1.72
C SER A 73 -24.97 -3.20 0.75
N PRO A 74 -24.33 -4.35 1.03
CA PRO A 74 -24.53 -5.55 0.23
C PRO A 74 -25.98 -6.07 0.25
N ALA A 75 -26.72 -5.81 1.33
CA ALA A 75 -28.13 -6.18 1.44
C ALA A 75 -29.00 -5.38 0.43
N ALA A 76 -28.75 -4.08 0.30
CA ALA A 76 -29.43 -3.25 -0.68
C ALA A 76 -29.01 -3.61 -2.12
N LEU A 77 -27.72 -3.92 -2.35
CA LEU A 77 -27.22 -4.37 -3.65
C LEU A 77 -27.97 -5.60 -4.16
N ARG A 78 -28.25 -6.58 -3.29
CA ARG A 78 -28.97 -7.82 -3.63
C ARG A 78 -30.42 -7.62 -4.06
N ARG A 79 -31.01 -6.47 -3.77
CA ARG A 79 -32.40 -6.12 -4.16
C ARG A 79 -32.47 -5.46 -5.54
N LEU A 80 -31.34 -5.11 -6.14
CA LEU A 80 -31.30 -4.53 -7.48
C LEU A 80 -31.51 -5.60 -8.54
N ALA A 81 -32.28 -5.25 -9.57
CA ALA A 81 -32.51 -6.13 -10.72
C ALA A 81 -31.21 -6.36 -11.51
N ASP A 82 -30.47 -5.28 -11.78
CA ASP A 82 -29.15 -5.32 -12.41
C ASP A 82 -28.10 -4.65 -11.50
N PRO A 83 -27.44 -5.41 -10.61
CA PRO A 83 -26.35 -4.88 -9.78
C PRO A 83 -25.01 -4.84 -10.52
N VAL A 84 -24.87 -5.63 -11.60
CA VAL A 84 -23.60 -5.76 -12.32
C VAL A 84 -23.39 -4.52 -13.17
N GLY A 85 -24.38 -4.13 -13.96
CA GLY A 85 -24.29 -3.06 -14.96
C GLY A 85 -23.63 -3.55 -16.24
N ALA A 86 -24.26 -3.26 -17.38
CA ALA A 86 -23.89 -3.82 -18.69
C ALA A 86 -22.43 -3.60 -19.12
N GLU A 87 -21.81 -2.46 -18.76
CA GLU A 87 -20.45 -2.12 -19.20
C GLU A 87 -19.34 -2.59 -18.24
N THR A 88 -19.70 -3.21 -17.10
CA THR A 88 -18.72 -3.48 -16.02
C THR A 88 -17.55 -4.33 -16.47
N ASP A 89 -17.81 -5.41 -17.19
CA ASP A 89 -16.76 -6.31 -17.68
C ASP A 89 -15.89 -5.64 -18.76
N ALA A 90 -16.50 -4.83 -19.62
CA ALA A 90 -15.78 -4.05 -20.62
C ALA A 90 -14.83 -3.03 -19.97
N TRP A 91 -15.27 -2.37 -18.90
CA TRP A 91 -14.42 -1.47 -18.12
C TRP A 91 -13.32 -2.21 -17.38
N ILE A 92 -13.61 -3.34 -16.73
CA ILE A 92 -12.58 -4.17 -16.07
C ILE A 92 -11.48 -4.51 -17.09
N ARG A 93 -11.83 -5.09 -18.26
CA ARG A 93 -10.86 -5.41 -19.31
C ARG A 93 -10.05 -4.19 -19.77
N ARG A 94 -10.72 -3.05 -20.01
CA ARG A 94 -10.06 -1.81 -20.43
C ARG A 94 -9.04 -1.32 -19.39
N ARG A 95 -9.40 -1.38 -18.10
CA ARG A 95 -8.51 -0.93 -17.01
C ARG A 95 -7.35 -1.89 -16.80
N LEU A 96 -7.58 -3.20 -16.93
CA LEU A 96 -6.53 -4.22 -16.90
C LEU A 96 -5.53 -4.05 -18.04
N ALA A 97 -6.00 -3.81 -19.26
CA ALA A 97 -5.17 -3.58 -20.44
C ALA A 97 -4.36 -2.26 -20.33
N ALA A 98 -4.93 -1.23 -19.72
CA ALA A 98 -4.23 0.03 -19.46
C ALA A 98 -3.20 -0.06 -18.32
N SER A 99 -3.10 -1.20 -17.61
CA SER A 99 -2.18 -1.41 -16.48
C SER A 99 -1.74 -2.87 -16.40
N PRO A 100 -1.03 -3.38 -17.42
CA PRO A 100 -0.73 -4.82 -17.55
C PRO A 100 0.17 -5.33 -16.41
N ALA A 101 1.14 -4.53 -15.98
CA ALA A 101 2.10 -4.89 -14.93
C ALA A 101 1.59 -4.59 -13.50
N ALA A 102 0.43 -3.96 -13.34
CA ALA A 102 -0.05 -3.58 -12.02
C ALA A 102 -0.58 -4.82 -11.26
N PRO A 103 -0.19 -5.03 -10.00
CA PRO A 103 -0.73 -6.10 -9.17
C PRO A 103 -2.22 -5.89 -8.88
N LEU A 104 -2.94 -7.00 -8.70
CA LEU A 104 -4.38 -7.01 -8.41
C LEU A 104 -4.64 -7.47 -6.98
N TRP A 105 -5.09 -6.55 -6.14
CA TRP A 105 -5.55 -6.83 -4.79
C TRP A 105 -7.06 -7.14 -4.78
N LEU A 106 -7.42 -8.35 -4.39
CA LEU A 106 -8.79 -8.81 -4.26
C LEU A 106 -9.28 -8.62 -2.82
N GLY A 107 -10.52 -8.15 -2.65
CA GLY A 107 -11.08 -7.91 -1.31
C GLY A 107 -12.60 -7.81 -1.27
N TRP A 108 -13.32 -8.60 -2.08
CA TRP A 108 -14.79 -8.54 -2.16
C TRP A 108 -15.54 -9.26 -1.03
N GLY A 109 -14.86 -10.05 -0.19
CA GLY A 109 -15.49 -10.75 0.94
C GLY A 109 -16.45 -11.87 0.51
N ALA A 110 -17.18 -12.43 1.48
CA ALA A 110 -18.00 -13.64 1.26
C ALA A 110 -19.13 -13.48 0.23
N LEU A 111 -19.59 -12.24 -0.01
CA LEU A 111 -20.71 -11.99 -0.91
C LEU A 111 -20.32 -11.91 -2.38
N GLY A 112 -19.03 -11.96 -2.71
CA GLY A 112 -18.59 -11.96 -4.12
C GLY A 112 -19.06 -13.19 -4.91
N GLY A 113 -19.28 -14.32 -4.22
CA GLY A 113 -19.82 -15.54 -4.83
C GLY A 113 -21.29 -15.44 -5.27
N TRP A 114 -22.00 -14.38 -4.89
CA TRP A 114 -23.39 -14.20 -5.30
C TRP A 114 -23.50 -14.12 -6.83
N ARG A 115 -24.43 -14.91 -7.41
CA ARG A 115 -24.59 -15.09 -8.86
C ARG A 115 -23.32 -15.57 -9.58
N GLN A 116 -22.40 -16.23 -8.87
CA GLN A 116 -21.10 -16.66 -9.42
C GLN A 116 -20.27 -15.49 -9.98
N ARG A 117 -20.50 -14.27 -9.46
CA ARG A 117 -19.89 -13.08 -10.03
C ARG A 117 -18.38 -13.06 -9.86
N ASP A 118 -17.88 -13.51 -8.73
CA ASP A 118 -16.45 -13.69 -8.50
C ASP A 118 -15.80 -14.60 -9.55
N ARG A 119 -16.40 -15.74 -9.90
CA ARG A 119 -15.91 -16.64 -10.96
C ARG A 119 -15.85 -15.96 -12.32
N ALA A 120 -16.91 -15.24 -12.69
CA ALA A 120 -16.95 -14.50 -13.95
C ALA A 120 -15.84 -13.44 -14.01
N VAL A 121 -15.59 -12.71 -12.92
CA VAL A 121 -14.50 -11.72 -12.88
C VAL A 121 -13.14 -12.40 -12.86
N LEU A 122 -12.93 -13.46 -12.09
CA LEU A 122 -11.66 -14.19 -12.05
C LEU A 122 -11.23 -14.68 -13.43
N ALA A 123 -12.18 -15.12 -14.28
CA ALA A 123 -11.89 -15.46 -15.67
C ALA A 123 -11.37 -14.27 -16.50
N LEU A 124 -11.78 -13.03 -16.18
CA LEU A 124 -11.24 -11.82 -16.80
C LEU A 124 -9.82 -11.48 -16.31
N LEU A 125 -9.39 -12.03 -15.18
CA LEU A 125 -8.08 -11.76 -14.56
C LEU A 125 -7.06 -12.86 -14.86
N GLU A 126 -7.39 -13.81 -15.74
CA GLU A 126 -6.50 -14.90 -16.09
C GLU A 126 -5.13 -14.38 -16.57
N GLY A 127 -4.05 -15.05 -16.12
CA GLY A 127 -2.68 -14.62 -16.41
C GLY A 127 -2.19 -13.41 -15.59
N ARG A 128 -3.00 -12.86 -14.67
CA ARG A 128 -2.59 -11.75 -13.80
C ARG A 128 -2.11 -12.25 -12.43
N ARG A 129 -1.17 -11.51 -11.84
CA ARG A 129 -0.75 -11.70 -10.45
C ARG A 129 -1.83 -11.19 -9.50
N LEU A 130 -2.54 -12.13 -8.87
CA LEU A 130 -3.62 -11.87 -7.92
C LEU A 130 -3.10 -11.93 -6.49
N LEU A 131 -3.55 -11.00 -5.66
CA LEU A 131 -3.14 -10.83 -4.27
C LEU A 131 -4.36 -10.67 -3.37
N ALA A 132 -4.29 -11.11 -2.12
CA ALA A 132 -5.32 -10.85 -1.12
C ALA A 132 -4.71 -10.72 0.29
N LEU A 133 -5.51 -10.22 1.24
CA LEU A 133 -5.15 -10.21 2.67
C LEU A 133 -5.62 -11.48 3.41
N GLY A 134 -5.55 -12.61 2.71
CA GLY A 134 -6.05 -13.91 3.15
C GLY A 134 -7.50 -14.20 2.75
N ALA A 135 -7.97 -15.37 3.15
CA ALA A 135 -9.29 -15.90 2.83
C ALA A 135 -10.26 -15.86 4.04
N THR A 136 -11.54 -15.70 3.76
CA THR A 136 -12.64 -16.02 4.69
C THR A 136 -12.77 -17.54 4.83
N ARG A 137 -13.58 -18.01 5.80
CA ARG A 137 -13.86 -19.46 5.95
C ARG A 137 -14.43 -20.10 4.68
N GLY A 138 -15.19 -19.33 3.89
CA GLY A 138 -15.74 -19.76 2.61
C GLY A 138 -14.79 -19.65 1.42
N GLY A 139 -13.50 -19.37 1.64
CA GLY A 139 -12.51 -19.29 0.55
C GLY A 139 -12.58 -18.01 -0.29
N HIS A 140 -13.27 -16.96 0.16
CA HIS A 140 -13.31 -15.66 -0.53
C HIS A 140 -12.25 -14.69 0.02
N PRO A 141 -11.66 -13.79 -0.79
CA PRO A 141 -10.67 -12.82 -0.33
C PRO A 141 -11.27 -11.89 0.73
N ARG A 142 -10.58 -11.70 1.85
CA ARG A 142 -11.09 -10.89 2.97
C ARG A 142 -11.25 -9.42 2.60
N HIS A 143 -12.36 -8.82 3.04
CA HIS A 143 -12.55 -7.38 2.90
C HIS A 143 -11.59 -6.61 3.84
N PRO A 144 -10.90 -5.55 3.38
CA PRO A 144 -9.84 -4.90 4.16
C PRO A 144 -10.29 -4.11 5.39
N LEU A 145 -11.57 -3.70 5.43
CA LEU A 145 -12.11 -2.75 6.40
C LEU A 145 -11.78 -3.10 7.87
N TYR A 146 -11.79 -4.38 8.23
CA TYR A 146 -11.62 -4.85 9.61
C TYR A 146 -10.30 -5.57 9.88
N LEU A 147 -9.38 -5.59 8.91
CA LEU A 147 -8.06 -6.21 9.09
C LEU A 147 -7.12 -5.25 9.82
N PRO A 148 -6.05 -5.72 10.49
CA PRO A 148 -5.04 -4.85 11.08
C PRO A 148 -4.23 -4.13 9.99
N ALA A 149 -3.70 -2.93 10.28
CA ALA A 149 -2.89 -2.16 9.32
C ALA A 149 -1.58 -2.86 8.93
N SER A 150 -1.09 -3.78 9.77
CA SER A 150 0.08 -4.63 9.50
C SER A 150 -0.21 -5.82 8.58
N ALA A 151 -1.46 -6.02 8.12
CA ALA A 151 -1.76 -7.08 7.18
C ALA A 151 -0.99 -6.86 5.86
N ALA A 152 -0.43 -7.94 5.33
CA ALA A 152 0.34 -7.93 4.09
C ALA A 152 -0.39 -8.70 2.99
N LEU A 153 -0.24 -8.23 1.76
CA LEU A 153 -0.70 -8.94 0.58
C LEU A 153 0.01 -10.27 0.43
N GLN A 154 -0.73 -11.28 -0.02
CA GLN A 154 -0.26 -12.64 -0.26
C GLN A 154 -0.76 -13.10 -1.63
N PRO A 155 -0.06 -14.01 -2.33
CA PRO A 155 -0.55 -14.64 -3.55
C PRO A 155 -1.97 -15.20 -3.40
N TRP A 156 -2.79 -15.06 -4.45
CA TRP A 156 -4.15 -15.58 -4.49
C TRP A 156 -4.37 -16.50 -5.72
N PRO A 157 -4.97 -17.70 -5.55
CA PRO A 157 -5.28 -18.34 -4.27
C PRO A 157 -3.99 -18.66 -3.49
N ALA A 158 -4.09 -18.84 -2.17
CA ALA A 158 -2.96 -19.31 -1.38
C ALA A 158 -2.53 -20.69 -1.92
N GLY A 159 -1.28 -20.82 -2.37
CA GLY A 159 -0.76 -22.08 -2.87
C GLY A 159 -0.73 -23.18 -1.79
N PRO A 160 -0.63 -24.47 -2.17
CA PRO A 160 -0.65 -25.59 -1.24
C PRO A 160 0.59 -25.72 -0.32
N TRP A 161 1.54 -24.78 -0.37
CA TRP A 161 2.77 -24.82 0.40
C TRP A 161 3.03 -23.44 1.04
N HIS A 162 3.45 -23.45 2.30
CA HIS A 162 3.83 -22.29 3.10
C HIS A 162 5.07 -21.58 2.52
N ASP A 163 4.95 -20.92 1.38
CA ASP A 163 5.83 -19.81 1.05
C ASP A 163 5.08 -18.53 1.38
N ALA A 164 5.29 -18.06 2.61
CA ALA A 164 4.72 -16.83 3.12
C ALA A 164 5.44 -15.62 2.52
N THR A 165 5.60 -15.58 1.19
CA THR A 165 6.05 -14.38 0.50
C THR A 165 4.96 -13.33 0.70
N ARG A 166 5.14 -12.50 1.73
CA ARG A 166 4.32 -11.32 1.99
C ARG A 166 4.64 -10.32 0.88
N LEU A 167 3.84 -10.33 -0.17
CA LEU A 167 3.93 -9.44 -1.32
C LEU A 167 3.39 -8.05 -0.96
N GLY A 168 3.87 -7.48 0.14
CA GLY A 168 3.53 -6.12 0.56
C GLY A 168 4.16 -5.04 -0.31
N HIS A 169 4.98 -5.38 -1.31
CA HIS A 169 5.71 -4.43 -2.13
C HIS A 169 5.70 -4.84 -3.61
N PRO A 170 5.74 -3.87 -4.56
CA PRO A 170 5.89 -4.13 -5.99
C PRO A 170 7.08 -5.08 -6.24
N GLU A 171 6.94 -6.04 -7.18
CA GLU A 171 8.03 -6.95 -7.54
C GLU A 171 9.27 -6.15 -7.97
N GLY A 172 10.40 -6.36 -7.29
CA GLY A 172 11.66 -5.63 -7.48
C GLY A 172 12.06 -4.71 -6.31
N MET A 173 11.16 -4.45 -5.35
CA MET A 173 11.45 -3.64 -4.16
C MET A 173 11.50 -4.54 -2.91
N SER A 174 12.62 -4.51 -2.20
CA SER A 174 12.86 -5.32 -1.00
C SER A 174 11.80 -5.06 0.07
N SER A 175 11.21 -6.12 0.64
CA SER A 175 10.33 -6.05 1.82
C SER A 175 11.06 -5.71 3.12
N HIS A 176 12.39 -5.70 3.06
CA HIS A 176 13.26 -5.24 4.12
C HIS A 176 13.88 -3.90 3.70
N PRO A 177 13.82 -2.85 4.53
CA PRO A 177 14.55 -1.63 4.25
C PRO A 177 16.03 -1.97 4.07
N ARG A 178 16.63 -1.47 2.98
CA ARG A 178 18.03 -1.72 2.65
C ARG A 178 18.96 -0.85 3.50
N ARG A 179 18.46 0.33 3.88
CA ARG A 179 19.12 1.31 4.75
C ARG A 179 18.07 2.09 5.55
N TYR A 180 18.53 2.87 6.52
CA TYR A 180 17.72 3.75 7.34
C TYR A 180 18.34 5.14 7.32
N ALA A 181 17.56 6.14 6.89
CA ALA A 181 17.93 7.54 7.01
C ALA A 181 17.66 7.98 8.45
N VAL A 182 18.71 8.42 9.14
CA VAL A 182 18.64 8.93 10.51
C VAL A 182 18.88 10.42 10.46
N HIS A 183 17.83 11.19 10.75
CA HIS A 183 17.88 12.64 10.81
C HIS A 183 18.21 13.07 12.25
N LEU A 184 19.36 13.70 12.43
CA LEU A 184 19.83 14.27 13.69
C LEU A 184 19.45 15.75 13.70
N HIS A 185 18.49 16.12 14.54
CA HIS A 185 18.08 17.51 14.75
C HIS A 185 19.00 18.14 15.79
N MET A 186 19.73 19.17 15.39
CA MET A 186 20.73 19.83 16.21
C MET A 186 20.12 21.05 16.91
N SER A 187 20.63 21.39 18.11
CA SER A 187 20.21 22.57 18.86
C SER A 187 20.43 23.89 18.11
N GLY A 188 21.35 23.91 17.14
CA GLY A 188 21.57 25.03 16.21
C GLY A 188 20.57 25.12 15.05
N GLY A 189 19.55 24.26 15.01
CA GLY A 189 18.52 24.22 13.96
C GLY A 189 18.90 23.44 12.70
N GLN A 190 20.16 23.00 12.60
CA GLN A 190 20.64 22.14 11.51
C GLN A 190 20.03 20.74 11.64
N THR A 191 19.84 20.07 10.50
CA THR A 191 19.47 18.65 10.47
C THR A 191 20.44 17.92 9.57
N GLU A 192 21.18 16.99 10.17
CA GLU A 192 22.07 16.10 9.43
C GLU A 192 21.37 14.77 9.17
N THR A 193 21.51 14.24 7.95
CA THR A 193 20.93 12.94 7.59
C THR A 193 22.04 11.95 7.39
N VAL A 194 21.97 10.81 8.09
CA VAL A 194 23.00 9.77 8.06
C VAL A 194 22.38 8.43 7.70
N MET A 195 23.00 7.70 6.77
CA MET A 195 22.50 6.40 6.35
C MET A 195 23.09 5.24 7.15
N PHE A 196 22.23 4.50 7.83
CA PHE A 196 22.59 3.26 8.51
C PHE A 196 22.21 2.03 7.67
N ALA A 197 23.08 1.01 7.69
CA ALA A 197 22.84 -0.24 6.96
C ALA A 197 21.65 -1.07 7.52
N SER A 198 21.31 -0.90 8.80
CA SER A 198 20.19 -1.58 9.44
C SER A 198 19.69 -0.81 10.67
N LEU A 199 18.46 -1.10 11.11
CA LEU A 199 17.93 -0.53 12.35
C LEU A 199 18.74 -0.97 13.57
N GLN A 200 19.24 -2.20 13.56
CA GLN A 200 20.06 -2.74 14.64
C GLN A 200 21.39 -1.98 14.76
N ALA A 201 22.02 -1.64 13.63
CA ALA A 201 23.24 -0.83 13.63
C ALA A 201 22.99 0.57 14.21
N PHE A 202 21.87 1.20 13.86
CA PHE A 202 21.46 2.47 14.47
C PHE A 202 21.22 2.32 15.98
N GLN A 203 20.47 1.30 16.40
CA GLN A 203 20.15 1.09 17.82
C GLN A 203 21.40 0.84 18.66
N GLN A 204 22.36 0.10 18.12
CA GLN A 204 23.65 -0.13 18.76
C GLN A 204 24.42 1.18 18.94
N TRP A 205 24.60 1.96 17.86
CA TRP A 205 25.26 3.26 17.94
C TRP A 205 24.54 4.24 18.88
N TYR A 206 23.21 4.33 18.77
CA TYR A 206 22.40 5.20 19.62
C TYR A 206 22.58 4.86 21.09
N GLY A 207 22.47 3.58 21.46
CA GLY A 207 22.59 3.12 22.84
C GLY A 207 24.01 3.23 23.38
N GLU A 208 24.97 2.63 22.69
CA GLU A 208 26.34 2.42 23.17
C GLU A 208 27.24 3.64 22.99
N VAL A 209 26.90 4.55 22.07
CA VAL A 209 27.73 5.71 21.77
C VAL A 209 26.99 6.99 22.12
N LEU A 210 25.86 7.30 21.47
CA LEU A 210 25.22 8.60 21.63
C LEU A 210 24.67 8.78 23.05
N THR A 211 23.94 7.80 23.59
CA THR A 211 23.33 7.92 24.93
C THR A 211 24.27 7.55 26.07
N ALA A 212 25.29 6.74 25.84
CA ALA A 212 26.22 6.31 26.88
C ALA A 212 27.40 7.28 27.10
N SER A 213 27.68 8.17 26.14
CA SER A 213 28.77 9.13 26.24
C SER A 213 28.39 10.36 27.08
N ALA A 214 29.40 11.07 27.59
CA ALA A 214 29.17 12.31 28.31
C ALA A 214 28.52 13.37 27.39
N PRO A 215 27.60 14.20 27.90
CA PRO A 215 26.78 15.09 27.06
C PRO A 215 27.61 16.03 26.15
N ASP A 216 28.74 16.53 26.63
CA ASP A 216 29.53 17.56 25.93
C ASP A 216 30.80 17.03 25.24
N THR A 217 30.99 15.72 25.22
CA THR A 217 32.09 15.08 24.46
C THR A 217 31.69 14.86 23.00
N PHE A 218 32.67 14.93 22.09
CA PHE A 218 32.44 14.54 20.70
C PHE A 218 32.39 13.02 20.57
N VAL A 219 31.33 12.53 19.93
CA VAL A 219 31.17 11.13 19.56
C VAL A 219 31.12 11.00 18.05
N ASN A 220 31.70 9.93 17.54
CA ASN A 220 31.69 9.63 16.10
C ASN A 220 30.29 9.21 15.66
N VAL A 221 29.85 9.76 14.53
CA VAL A 221 28.65 9.35 13.81
C VAL A 221 29.10 8.47 12.64
N PRO A 222 28.62 7.22 12.55
CA PRO A 222 29.08 6.29 11.53
C PRO A 222 28.51 6.68 10.16
N ILE A 223 29.29 7.45 9.41
CA ILE A 223 29.05 7.77 8.00
C ILE A 223 29.94 6.88 7.14
N ALA A 224 29.45 6.47 5.97
CA ALA A 224 30.13 5.53 5.09
C ALA A 224 29.96 5.87 3.60
N GLU A 225 29.52 7.10 3.30
CA GLU A 225 29.15 7.52 1.95
C GLU A 225 30.36 8.00 1.14
N LEU A 226 31.34 8.62 1.80
CA LEU A 226 32.56 9.11 1.16
C LEU A 226 33.82 8.62 1.91
N GLU A 227 34.81 8.18 1.16
CA GLU A 227 36.09 7.72 1.71
C GLU A 227 36.86 8.91 2.31
N GLY A 228 37.21 8.81 3.60
CA GLY A 228 37.92 9.86 4.34
C GLY A 228 37.03 10.91 5.02
N GLU A 229 35.71 10.80 4.89
CA GLU A 229 34.76 11.65 5.60
C GLU A 229 34.55 11.16 7.04
N TYR A 230 34.46 12.08 8.00
CA TYR A 230 34.07 11.76 9.38
C TYR A 230 33.16 12.84 9.94
N LEU A 231 32.15 12.44 10.71
CA LEU A 231 31.23 13.34 11.40
C LEU A 231 31.27 13.05 12.89
N VAL A 232 31.41 14.10 13.70
CA VAL A 232 31.29 14.01 15.15
C VAL A 232 30.21 14.95 15.66
N VAL A 233 29.47 14.52 16.68
CA VAL A 233 28.44 15.32 17.34
C VAL A 233 28.65 15.32 18.84
N ARG A 234 28.15 16.34 19.53
CA ARG A 234 27.98 16.29 20.99
C ARG A 234 26.60 15.73 21.30
N PRO A 235 26.47 14.72 22.17
CA PRO A 235 25.16 14.20 22.54
C PRO A 235 24.19 15.28 23.03
N SER A 236 24.66 16.27 23.80
CA SER A 236 23.87 17.40 24.30
C SER A 236 23.32 18.31 23.20
N ALA A 237 23.93 18.30 22.01
CA ALA A 237 23.50 19.10 20.88
C ALA A 237 22.44 18.41 20.01
N VAL A 238 22.20 17.10 20.18
CA VAL A 238 21.16 16.37 19.44
C VAL A 238 19.85 16.48 20.21
N VAL A 239 18.93 17.32 19.72
CA VAL A 239 17.65 17.63 20.37
C VAL A 239 16.48 16.79 19.85
N GLY A 240 16.69 16.05 18.76
CA GLY A 240 15.69 15.14 18.21
C GLY A 240 16.30 14.18 17.19
N ILE A 241 15.66 13.01 17.05
CA ILE A 241 16.05 11.99 16.08
C ILE A 241 14.80 11.47 15.37
N ARG A 242 14.82 11.46 14.04
CA ARG A 242 13.83 10.76 13.21
C ARG A 242 14.53 9.65 12.43
N VAL A 243 13.96 8.46 12.45
CA VAL A 243 14.48 7.29 11.72
C VAL A 243 13.49 6.92 10.63
N GLU A 244 13.94 6.90 9.37
CA GLU A 244 13.12 6.61 8.20
C GLU A 244 13.68 5.41 7.41
N PRO A 245 12.89 4.33 7.21
CA PRO A 245 13.33 3.20 6.38
C PRO A 245 13.43 3.59 4.91
N ARG A 246 14.53 3.24 4.24
CA ARG A 246 14.75 3.42 2.80
C ARG A 246 14.64 2.08 2.07
N PHE A 247 13.83 2.05 1.02
CA PHE A 247 13.49 0.82 0.30
C PHE A 247 14.14 0.73 -1.09
N ASN A 248 14.64 1.85 -1.65
CA ASN A 248 15.20 1.91 -2.99
C ASN A 248 16.59 2.60 -3.01
N PRO A 249 17.50 2.29 -3.96
CA PRO A 249 18.78 2.98 -4.10
C PRO A 249 18.70 4.36 -4.78
N LEU A 250 17.50 4.79 -5.21
CA LEU A 250 17.28 6.05 -5.93
C LEU A 250 16.76 7.17 -5.01
N ASP A 251 16.64 6.93 -3.71
CA ASP A 251 16.18 7.94 -2.73
C ASP A 251 17.33 8.84 -2.22
N ASP A 252 18.49 8.80 -2.91
CA ASP A 252 19.73 9.52 -2.57
C ASP A 252 19.92 10.83 -3.40
N GLU A 253 18.84 11.41 -3.95
CA GLU A 253 18.83 12.75 -4.57
C GLU A 253 18.11 13.81 -3.71
#